data_AF-A0A7J9KVT0-F1
#
_entry.id   AF-A0A7J9KVT0-F1
#
_cell.length_a   1.000
_cell.length_b   1.000
_cell.length_c   1.000
_cell.angle_alpha   90.00
_cell.angle_beta   90.00
_cell.angle_gamma   90.00
#
_symmetry.space_group_name_H-M   'P 1'
#
loop_
_entity.id
_entity.type
_entity.pdbx_description
1 polymer ?
#
loop_
_entity_poly.entity_id
_entity_poly.type
_entity_poly.pdbx_seq_one_letter_code
_entity_poly.pdbx_strand_id
1 'polypeptide(L)'
;NPVLPRKTENKAWKKPHQGTIKINFDASVHGKLAYYGLVARDADGFVLGGRMGYVNKEMKVEWAELMAMEFRAVKKLENSGSGV
;
A
#
# COMPACT_ATOMS: atom_id res chain seq x y z
N ASN A 1 -19.65 -41.96 4.43
CA ASN A 1 -18.66 -41.04 3.84
C ASN A 1 -18.22 -40.06 4.94
N PRO A 2 -17.02 -40.18 5.54
CA PRO A 2 -16.64 -39.27 6.60
C PRO A 2 -16.30 -37.89 6.00
N VAL A 3 -16.91 -36.84 6.53
CA VAL A 3 -16.61 -35.46 6.15
C VAL A 3 -15.39 -35.01 6.93
N LEU A 4 -14.29 -34.75 6.24
CA LEU A 4 -13.09 -34.19 6.86
C LEU A 4 -13.39 -32.74 7.32
N PRO A 5 -12.98 -32.36 8.55
CA PRO A 5 -13.17 -30.98 9.01
C PRO A 5 -12.45 -30.01 8.08
N ARG A 6 -13.17 -29.01 7.55
CA ARG A 6 -12.54 -27.90 6.84
C ARG A 6 -11.61 -27.19 7.82
N LYS A 7 -10.31 -27.21 7.54
CA LYS A 7 -9.33 -26.43 8.29
C LYS A 7 -9.79 -24.98 8.27
N THR A 8 -10.03 -24.41 9.45
CA THR A 8 -10.33 -22.99 9.60
C THR A 8 -9.06 -22.25 9.20
N GLU A 9 -9.04 -21.67 8.00
CA GLU A 9 -7.95 -20.80 7.60
C GLU A 9 -7.94 -19.60 8.54
N ASN A 10 -6.90 -19.52 9.37
CA ASN A 10 -6.69 -18.38 10.23
C ASN A 10 -6.22 -17.21 9.36
N LYS A 11 -7.18 -16.38 8.92
CA LYS A 11 -6.96 -15.14 8.15
C LYS A 11 -6.49 -13.97 9.02
N ALA A 12 -6.04 -14.23 10.25
CA ALA A 12 -5.46 -13.17 11.07
C ALA A 12 -4.22 -12.59 10.41
N TRP A 13 -4.01 -11.30 10.64
CA TRP A 13 -2.80 -10.61 10.22
C TRP A 13 -1.58 -11.30 10.83
N LYS A 14 -0.62 -11.66 9.98
CA LYS A 14 0.67 -12.22 10.40
C LYS A 14 1.76 -11.19 10.15
N LYS A 15 2.68 -11.08 11.10
CA LYS A 15 3.88 -10.25 10.94
C LYS A 15 4.65 -10.74 9.69
N PRO A 16 5.03 -9.84 8.78
CA PRO A 16 5.86 -10.20 7.63
C PRO A 16 7.20 -10.81 8.07
N HIS A 17 7.81 -11.61 7.19
CA HIS A 17 9.15 -12.14 7.43
C HIS A 17 10.19 -11.02 7.52
N GLN A 18 11.27 -11.25 8.26
CA GLN A 18 12.39 -10.32 8.35
C GLN A 18 12.94 -9.99 6.95
N GLY A 19 13.27 -8.73 6.71
CA GLY A 19 13.64 -8.22 5.38
C GLY A 19 12.45 -7.84 4.48
N THR A 20 11.20 -8.11 4.88
CA THR A 20 10.03 -7.60 4.17
C THR A 20 9.74 -6.16 4.59
N ILE A 21 9.53 -5.28 3.61
CA ILE A 21 9.07 -3.91 3.83
C ILE A 21 7.54 -3.87 3.70
N LYS A 22 6.85 -3.40 4.73
CA LYS A 22 5.41 -3.12 4.71
C LYS A 22 5.18 -1.71 4.18
N ILE A 23 4.35 -1.57 3.16
CA ILE A 23 3.88 -0.27 2.69
C ILE A 23 2.44 -0.06 3.18
N ASN A 24 2.25 0.89 4.08
CA ASN A 24 0.94 1.41 4.41
C ASN A 24 0.60 2.52 3.42
N PHE A 25 -0.58 2.47 2.80
CA PHE A 25 -1.05 3.46 1.84
C PHE A 25 -2.44 3.96 2.29
N ASP A 26 -2.69 5.25 2.17
CA ASP A 26 -3.98 5.88 2.47
C ASP A 26 -4.23 7.06 1.51
N ALA A 27 -5.50 7.37 1.26
CA ALA A 27 -5.89 8.51 0.43
C ALA A 27 -7.16 9.21 0.95
N SER A 28 -7.27 10.50 0.63
CA SER A 28 -8.46 11.30 0.91
C SER A 28 -8.84 12.16 -0.29
N VAL A 29 -10.12 12.50 -0.41
CA VAL A 29 -10.62 13.35 -1.50
C VAL A 29 -11.30 14.58 -0.92
N HIS A 30 -10.96 15.74 -1.45
CA HIS A 30 -11.62 17.02 -1.14
C HIS A 30 -11.95 17.75 -2.44
N GLY A 31 -13.24 17.83 -2.77
CA GLY A 31 -13.68 18.35 -4.06
C GLY A 31 -13.10 17.55 -5.22
N LYS A 32 -12.31 18.21 -6.09
CA LYS A 32 -11.64 17.60 -7.25
C LYS A 32 -10.18 17.21 -6.98
N LEU A 33 -9.73 17.32 -5.74
CA LEU A 33 -8.38 17.00 -5.33
C LEU A 33 -8.37 15.67 -4.58
N ALA A 34 -7.51 14.76 -5.01
CA ALA A 34 -7.19 13.55 -4.27
C ALA A 34 -5.80 13.71 -3.64
N TYR A 35 -5.69 13.49 -2.34
CA TYR A 35 -4.44 13.47 -1.59
C TYR A 35 -4.09 12.02 -1.25
N TYR A 36 -2.81 11.69 -1.24
CA TYR A 36 -2.37 10.36 -0.86
C TYR A 36 -1.11 10.41 0.01
N GLY A 37 -0.97 9.40 0.86
CA GLY A 37 0.20 9.19 1.70
C GLY A 37 0.60 7.72 1.69
N LEU A 38 1.90 7.46 1.75
CA LEU A 38 2.44 6.12 1.97
C LEU A 38 3.59 6.15 2.96
N VAL A 39 3.70 5.09 3.76
CA VAL A 39 4.76 4.89 4.74
C VAL A 39 5.33 3.49 4.57
N ALA A 40 6.65 3.42 4.37
CA ALA A 40 7.41 2.19 4.36
C ALA A 40 7.88 1.86 5.78
N ARG A 41 7.66 0.63 6.21
CA ARG A 41 8.09 0.11 7.51
C ARG A 41 8.86 -1.19 7.36
N ASP A 42 9.86 -1.41 8.19
CA ASP A 42 10.49 -2.72 8.26
C ASP A 42 9.58 -3.76 8.96
N ALA A 43 10.08 -4.99 9.07
CA ALA A 43 9.35 -6.07 9.71
C ALA A 43 9.03 -5.76 11.18
N ASP A 44 9.87 -4.99 11.89
CA ASP A 44 9.69 -4.62 13.29
C ASP A 44 8.79 -3.40 13.50
N GLY A 45 8.36 -2.76 12.41
CA GLY A 45 7.42 -1.66 12.39
C GLY A 45 8.07 -0.27 12.43
N PHE A 46 9.40 -0.20 12.40
CA PHE A 46 10.12 1.07 12.29
C PHE A 46 9.85 1.71 10.94
N VAL A 47 9.73 3.03 10.92
CA VAL A 47 9.52 3.79 9.69
C VAL A 47 10.85 3.93 8.95
N LEU A 48 10.91 3.41 7.73
CA LEU A 48 12.05 3.56 6.83
C LEU A 48 11.94 4.81 5.96
N GLY A 49 10.72 5.27 5.72
CA GLY A 49 10.45 6.45 4.92
C GLY A 49 8.98 6.62 4.63
N GLY A 50 8.63 7.74 4.01
CA GLY A 50 7.27 8.03 3.59
C GLY A 50 7.23 9.01 2.44
N ARG A 51 6.07 9.08 1.79
CA ARG A 51 5.82 10.03 0.72
C ARG A 51 4.37 10.47 0.75
N MET A 52 4.15 11.72 0.39
CA MET A 52 2.81 12.27 0.16
C MET A 52 2.74 12.95 -1.21
N GLY A 53 1.51 13.17 -1.67
CA GLY A 53 1.25 13.95 -2.87
C GLY A 53 -0.23 14.21 -3.06
N TYR A 54 -0.55 14.90 -4.15
CA TYR A 54 -1.93 15.13 -4.56
C TYR A 54 -2.07 15.00 -6.08
N VAL A 55 -3.30 14.77 -6.51
CA VAL A 55 -3.71 14.71 -7.91
C VAL A 55 -4.89 15.66 -8.08
N ASN A 56 -4.74 16.59 -9.02
CA ASN A 56 -5.81 17.49 -9.42
C ASN A 56 -6.59 16.87 -10.59
N LYS A 57 -7.46 15.91 -10.28
CA LYS A 57 -8.34 15.25 -11.25
C LYS A 57 -9.62 14.83 -10.54
N GLU A 58 -10.75 15.12 -11.16
CA GLU A 58 -12.05 14.67 -10.68
C GLU A 58 -12.07 13.13 -10.67
N MET A 59 -12.06 12.55 -9.48
CA MET A 59 -11.98 11.10 -9.28
C MET A 59 -12.88 10.70 -8.11
N LYS A 60 -13.59 9.58 -8.25
CA LYS A 60 -14.27 8.97 -7.10
C LYS A 60 -13.23 8.40 -6.14
N VAL A 61 -13.54 8.39 -4.85
CA VAL A 61 -12.64 7.95 -3.77
C VAL A 61 -12.07 6.56 -4.05
N GLU A 62 -12.87 5.63 -4.57
CA GLU A 62 -12.41 4.25 -4.83
C GLU A 62 -11.33 4.19 -5.94
N TRP A 63 -11.40 5.09 -6.92
CA TRP A 63 -10.39 5.19 -7.97
C TRP A 63 -9.15 5.95 -7.52
N ALA A 64 -9.28 6.84 -6.52
CA ALA A 64 -8.17 7.62 -5.98
C ALA A 64 -7.14 6.73 -5.30
N GLU A 65 -7.59 5.77 -4.48
CA GLU A 65 -6.71 4.81 -3.82
C GLU A 65 -6.00 3.89 -4.82
N LEU A 66 -6.75 3.31 -5.77
CA LEU A 66 -6.20 2.41 -6.79
C LEU A 66 -5.15 3.11 -7.66
N MET A 67 -5.44 4.32 -8.15
CA MET A 67 -4.50 5.06 -9.01
C MET A 67 -3.28 5.57 -8.26
N ALA A 68 -3.42 5.96 -6.99
CA ALA A 68 -2.27 6.39 -6.21
C ALA A 68 -1.32 5.22 -5.90
N MET A 69 -1.87 4.02 -5.68
CA MET A 69 -1.11 2.78 -5.60
C MET A 69 -0.44 2.42 -6.94
N GLU A 70 -1.21 2.32 -8.02
CA GLU A 70 -0.77 1.77 -9.32
C GLU A 70 0.12 2.74 -10.12
N PHE A 71 -0.24 4.02 -10.19
CA PHE A 71 0.42 4.95 -11.10
C PHE A 71 1.63 5.68 -10.49
N ARG A 72 1.70 5.83 -9.16
CA ARG A 72 2.64 6.78 -8.54
C ARG A 72 3.51 6.22 -7.42
N ALA A 73 3.06 5.23 -6.66
CA ALA A 73 3.88 4.56 -5.67
C ALA A 73 4.83 3.54 -6.31
N VAL A 74 4.33 2.64 -7.15
CA VAL A 74 5.10 1.52 -7.72
C VAL A 74 6.09 1.97 -8.81
N LYS A 75 5.62 2.73 -9.82
CA LYS A 75 6.47 3.18 -10.95
C LYS A 75 7.69 4.03 -10.56
N LYS A 76 7.69 4.65 -9.37
CA LYS A 76 8.84 5.47 -8.93
C LYS A 76 9.81 4.70 -8.02
N LEU A 77 9.38 3.61 -7.39
CA LEU A 77 10.27 2.67 -6.70
C LEU A 77 11.14 1.91 -7.73
N GLU A 78 10.57 1.54 -8.88
CA GLU A 78 11.31 0.91 -9.98
C GLU A 78 12.37 1.86 -10.58
N ASN A 79 12.06 3.15 -10.70
CA ASN A 79 12.99 4.15 -11.24
C ASN A 79 14.05 4.67 -10.25
N SER A 80 13.97 4.31 -8.96
CA SER A 80 15.03 4.61 -7.98
C SER A 80 16.12 3.53 -7.91
N GLY A 81 15.95 2.41 -8.65
CA GLY A 81 16.92 1.30 -8.72
C GLY A 81 17.93 1.40 -9.88
N SER A 82 17.94 2.48 -10.66
CA SER A 82 18.83 2.65 -11.82
C SER A 82 19.92 3.72 -11.64
N GLY A 83 20.14 4.20 -10.41
CA GLY A 83 21.30 5.04 -10.08
C GLY A 83 22.48 4.16 -9.66
N VAL A 84 23.29 3.76 -10.64
CA VAL A 84 24.72 3.44 -10.41
C VAL A 84 25.46 4.75 -10.19
#